data_AF-A0A6G6WQ71-F1
#
_entry.id   AF-A0A6G6WQ71-F1
#
_cell.length_a   1.000
_cell.length_b   1.000
_cell.length_c   1.000
_cell.angle_alpha   90.00
_cell.angle_beta   90.00
_cell.angle_gamma   90.00
#
_symmetry.space_group_name_H-M   'P 1'
#
loop_
_entity.id
_entity.type
_entity.pdbx_description
1 polymer ?
#
loop_
_entity_poly.entity_id
_entity_poly.type
_entity_poly.pdbx_seq_one_letter_code
_entity_poly.pdbx_strand_id
1 'polypeptide(L)'
;MKKGDKRKVAKLKSDDQEDAALKRTVAYLRDHIDDIRPDPVNGRRGLRHAGVELFKEMHKVVGAEQAESAMLGWIYHALRGDEFSHDLIMGTAADHILSGRAVPETLRAYVVKTMLRPPNYRKLGRNRYTLAGRDVTIGMLVADLCRDYGINPTRNPLNEAVMSGCSILSKALAEIGSPMTEGAVEKVWNRMVRMMKETMARNLSDERAARS
;
A
#
# COMPACT_ATOMS: atom_id res chain seq x y z
N MET A 1 7.41 -38.82 26.02
CA MET A 1 7.79 -37.45 25.58
C MET A 1 7.50 -36.45 26.69
N LYS A 2 8.53 -35.77 27.21
CA LYS A 2 8.39 -34.74 28.26
C LYS A 2 7.83 -33.45 27.64
N LYS A 3 6.96 -32.73 28.36
CA LYS A 3 6.35 -31.45 27.90
C LYS A 3 7.38 -30.37 27.47
N GLY A 4 8.65 -30.52 27.82
CA GLY A 4 9.74 -29.60 27.44
C GLY A 4 10.14 -29.65 25.95
N ASP A 5 10.03 -30.79 25.27
CA ASP A 5 10.52 -30.92 23.89
C ASP A 5 9.62 -30.21 22.86
N LYS A 6 8.30 -30.19 23.09
CA LYS A 6 7.36 -29.53 22.18
C LYS A 6 7.58 -28.01 22.12
N ARG A 7 8.00 -27.38 23.22
CA ARG A 7 8.28 -25.93 23.26
C ARG A 7 9.55 -25.55 22.51
N LYS A 8 10.60 -26.38 22.56
CA LYS A 8 11.85 -26.13 21.82
C LYS A 8 11.65 -26.24 20.30
N VAL A 9 10.92 -27.26 19.84
CA VAL A 9 10.65 -27.44 18.40
C VAL A 9 9.77 -26.33 17.82
N ALA A 10 8.78 -25.84 18.59
CA ALA A 10 7.94 -24.72 18.16
C ALA A 10 8.75 -23.40 18.05
N LYS A 11 9.71 -23.18 18.95
CA LYS A 11 10.57 -22.00 18.93
C LYS A 11 11.55 -22.01 17.74
N LEU A 12 12.22 -23.13 17.48
CA LEU A 12 13.15 -23.27 16.34
C LEU A 12 12.46 -22.99 14.98
N LYS A 13 11.22 -23.47 14.81
CA LYS A 13 10.44 -23.18 13.59
C LYS A 13 10.07 -21.70 13.46
N SER A 14 9.89 -21.00 14.57
CA SER A 14 9.61 -19.55 14.58
C SER A 14 10.81 -18.75 14.12
N ASP A 15 12.00 -19.09 14.63
CA ASP A 15 13.24 -18.36 14.31
C ASP A 15 13.59 -18.49 12.81
N ASP A 16 13.44 -19.70 12.24
CA ASP A 16 13.66 -19.94 10.80
C ASP A 16 12.65 -19.18 9.92
N GLN A 17 11.38 -19.09 10.36
CA GLN A 17 10.33 -18.35 9.65
C GLN A 17 10.59 -16.84 9.69
N GLU A 18 11.03 -16.30 10.82
CA GLU A 18 11.38 -14.89 10.97
C GLU A 18 12.56 -14.50 10.07
N ASP A 19 13.62 -15.31 10.05
CA ASP A 19 14.78 -15.08 9.17
C ASP A 19 14.41 -15.18 7.68
N ALA A 20 13.60 -16.17 7.30
CA ALA A 20 13.10 -16.29 5.93
C ALA A 20 12.24 -15.09 5.50
N ALA A 21 11.37 -14.61 6.39
CA ALA A 21 10.56 -13.42 6.17
C ALA A 21 11.44 -12.17 5.99
N LEU A 22 12.42 -11.97 6.89
CA LEU A 22 13.36 -10.86 6.82
C LEU A 22 14.14 -10.86 5.49
N LYS A 23 14.74 -12.00 5.12
CA LYS A 23 15.50 -12.14 3.87
C LYS A 23 14.67 -11.82 2.63
N ARG A 24 13.43 -12.33 2.57
CA ARG A 24 12.51 -12.05 1.46
C ARG A 24 12.13 -10.57 1.41
N THR A 25 11.80 -9.97 2.56
CA THR A 25 11.49 -8.54 2.63
C THR A 25 12.67 -7.68 2.20
N VAL A 26 13.90 -8.00 2.64
CA VAL A 26 15.11 -7.29 2.21
C VAL A 26 15.33 -7.41 0.70
N ALA A 27 15.15 -8.61 0.13
CA ALA A 27 15.27 -8.80 -1.32
C ALA A 27 14.25 -7.94 -2.08
N TYR A 28 12.97 -8.02 -1.70
CA TYR A 28 11.92 -7.18 -2.30
C TYR A 28 12.25 -5.69 -2.20
N LEU A 29 12.66 -5.24 -1.01
CA LEU A 29 12.97 -3.84 -0.75
C LEU A 29 14.18 -3.34 -1.55
N ARG A 30 15.16 -4.19 -1.85
CA ARG A 30 16.28 -3.82 -2.72
C ARG A 30 15.83 -3.59 -4.15
N ASP A 31 14.95 -4.47 -4.64
CA ASP A 31 14.40 -4.37 -6.00
C ASP A 31 13.44 -3.17 -6.16
N HIS A 32 12.85 -2.68 -5.06
CA HIS A 32 11.85 -1.61 -5.04
C HIS A 32 12.27 -0.39 -4.21
N ILE A 33 13.57 -0.20 -3.97
CA ILE A 33 14.04 0.84 -3.05
C ILE A 33 13.67 2.25 -3.50
N ASP A 34 13.58 2.44 -4.82
CA ASP A 34 13.19 3.71 -5.44
C ASP A 34 11.72 4.09 -5.18
N ASP A 35 10.86 3.11 -4.89
CA ASP A 35 9.46 3.36 -4.50
C ASP A 35 9.36 3.88 -3.06
N ILE A 36 10.32 3.52 -2.21
CA ILE A 36 10.37 3.89 -0.78
C ILE A 36 11.19 5.15 -0.56
N ARG A 37 12.24 5.32 -1.36
CA ARG A 37 13.03 6.55 -1.48
C ARG A 37 12.73 7.20 -2.82
N PRO A 38 11.58 7.87 -2.96
CA PRO A 38 11.32 8.63 -4.16
C PRO A 38 12.44 9.66 -4.32
N ASP A 39 13.30 9.44 -5.31
CA ASP A 39 14.29 10.40 -5.76
C ASP A 39 13.53 11.71 -6.02
N PRO A 40 13.91 12.85 -5.42
CA PRO A 40 13.25 14.12 -5.71
C PRO A 40 13.24 14.47 -7.21
N VAL A 41 14.14 13.89 -8.01
CA VAL A 41 14.24 14.06 -9.46
C VAL A 41 13.49 12.97 -10.24
N ASN A 42 13.64 11.68 -9.89
CA ASN A 42 13.06 10.55 -10.64
C ASN A 42 11.87 9.83 -9.97
N GLY A 43 11.56 10.14 -8.72
CA GLY A 43 10.60 9.42 -7.86
C GLY A 43 9.15 9.44 -8.35
N ARG A 44 8.82 10.26 -9.37
CA ARG A 44 7.49 10.24 -9.99
C ARG A 44 7.23 9.01 -10.85
N ARG A 45 8.26 8.33 -11.38
CA ARG A 45 8.04 7.13 -12.22
C ARG A 45 7.67 5.89 -11.41
N GLY A 46 8.38 5.62 -10.31
CA GLY A 46 8.12 4.44 -9.46
C GLY A 46 6.72 4.45 -8.85
N LEU A 47 6.32 5.61 -8.28
CA LEU A 47 4.99 5.83 -7.71
C LEU A 47 3.84 5.58 -8.70
N ARG A 48 4.03 5.88 -10.00
CA ARG A 48 3.02 5.59 -11.03
C ARG A 48 2.84 4.09 -11.24
N HIS A 49 3.94 3.35 -11.37
CA HIS A 49 3.87 1.92 -11.60
C HIS A 49 3.29 1.18 -10.40
N ALA A 50 3.80 1.47 -9.19
CA ALA A 50 3.30 0.87 -7.96
C ALA A 50 1.81 1.20 -7.72
N GLY A 51 1.39 2.44 -8.02
CA GLY A 51 0.00 2.85 -7.92
C GLY A 51 -0.94 2.12 -8.89
N VAL A 52 -0.51 1.92 -10.13
CA VAL A 52 -1.27 1.17 -11.14
C VAL A 52 -1.36 -0.31 -10.77
N GLU A 53 -0.27 -0.93 -10.32
CA GLU A 53 -0.29 -2.32 -9.88
C GLU A 53 -1.13 -2.53 -8.63
N LEU A 54 -1.09 -1.59 -7.67
CA LEU A 54 -2.00 -1.59 -6.54
C LEU A 54 -3.47 -1.54 -7.00
N PHE A 55 -3.80 -0.71 -7.97
CA PHE A 55 -5.16 -0.66 -8.51
C PHE A 55 -5.57 -1.98 -9.16
N LYS A 56 -4.67 -2.62 -9.92
CA LYS A 56 -4.91 -3.94 -10.52
C LYS A 56 -5.16 -5.00 -9.45
N GLU A 57 -4.36 -5.02 -8.38
CA GLU A 57 -4.55 -5.95 -7.26
C GLU A 57 -5.83 -5.66 -6.48
N MET A 58 -6.15 -4.39 -6.23
CA MET A 58 -7.44 -4.02 -5.65
C MET A 58 -8.59 -4.55 -6.51
N HIS A 59 -8.54 -4.36 -7.83
CA HIS A 59 -9.57 -4.86 -8.74
C HIS A 59 -9.72 -6.39 -8.70
N LYS A 60 -8.63 -7.14 -8.50
CA LYS A 60 -8.69 -8.61 -8.31
C LYS A 60 -9.33 -9.01 -6.99
N VAL A 61 -9.07 -8.26 -5.92
CA VAL A 61 -9.47 -8.61 -4.56
C VAL A 61 -10.88 -8.14 -4.21
N VAL A 62 -11.21 -6.89 -4.53
CA VAL A 62 -12.47 -6.27 -4.08
C VAL A 62 -13.58 -6.31 -5.13
N GLY A 63 -13.27 -6.69 -6.37
CA GLY A 63 -14.24 -6.71 -7.48
C GLY A 63 -14.30 -5.38 -8.24
N ALA A 64 -14.96 -5.40 -9.41
CA ALA A 64 -14.99 -4.28 -10.35
C ALA A 64 -15.72 -3.05 -9.80
N GLU A 65 -16.84 -3.25 -9.09
CA GLU A 65 -17.68 -2.17 -8.55
C GLU A 65 -16.94 -1.37 -7.45
N GLN A 66 -16.26 -2.09 -6.55
CA GLN A 66 -15.47 -1.50 -5.48
C GLN A 66 -14.21 -0.82 -6.04
N ALA A 67 -13.60 -1.37 -7.09
CA ALA A 67 -12.51 -0.72 -7.80
C ALA A 67 -12.96 0.58 -8.48
N GLU A 68 -14.15 0.60 -9.08
CA GLU A 68 -14.71 1.82 -9.67
C GLU A 68 -14.99 2.90 -8.62
N SER A 69 -15.49 2.51 -7.46
CA SER A 69 -15.67 3.43 -6.32
C SER A 69 -14.34 4.02 -5.83
N ALA A 70 -13.28 3.21 -5.74
CA ALA A 70 -11.94 3.69 -5.39
C ALA A 70 -11.39 4.68 -6.43
N MET A 71 -11.60 4.39 -7.71
CA MET A 71 -11.22 5.26 -8.82
C MET A 71 -11.95 6.62 -8.79
N LEU A 72 -13.24 6.65 -8.44
CA LEU A 72 -13.96 7.91 -8.21
C LEU A 72 -13.36 8.73 -7.06
N GLY A 73 -12.93 8.06 -5.99
CA GLY A 73 -12.20 8.70 -4.88
C GLY A 73 -10.91 9.38 -5.34
N TRP A 74 -10.12 8.70 -6.19
CA TRP A 74 -8.92 9.29 -6.77
C TRP A 74 -9.25 10.44 -7.71
N ILE A 75 -10.24 10.29 -8.60
CA ILE A 75 -10.69 11.36 -9.51
C ILE A 75 -11.06 12.62 -8.71
N TYR A 76 -11.80 12.45 -7.61
CA TYR A 76 -12.15 13.53 -6.70
C TYR A 76 -10.90 14.24 -6.15
N HIS A 77 -9.91 13.50 -5.66
CA HIS A 77 -8.68 14.09 -5.15
C HIS A 77 -7.87 14.78 -6.25
N ALA A 78 -7.74 14.17 -7.42
CA ALA A 78 -7.02 14.70 -8.55
C ALA A 78 -7.62 16.01 -9.06
N LEU A 79 -8.96 16.11 -9.09
CA LEU A 79 -9.68 17.35 -9.42
C LEU A 79 -9.41 18.49 -8.42
N ARG A 80 -9.01 18.17 -7.18
CA ARG A 80 -8.62 19.13 -6.15
C ARG A 80 -7.13 19.50 -6.20
N GLY A 81 -6.41 19.07 -7.25
CA GLY A 81 -5.00 19.35 -7.45
C GLY A 81 -4.08 18.35 -6.75
N ASP A 82 -4.58 17.16 -6.40
CA ASP A 82 -3.71 16.06 -5.97
C ASP A 82 -2.94 15.48 -7.16
N GLU A 83 -1.63 15.72 -7.18
CA GLU A 83 -0.72 15.25 -8.23
C GLU A 83 -0.59 13.72 -8.24
N PHE A 84 -0.62 13.05 -7.07
CA PHE A 84 -0.48 11.60 -7.01
C PHE A 84 -1.72 10.89 -7.55
N SER A 85 -2.91 11.28 -7.09
CA SER A 85 -4.14 10.73 -7.66
C SER A 85 -4.23 11.01 -9.16
N HIS A 86 -3.81 12.19 -9.62
CA HIS A 86 -3.76 12.46 -11.06
C HIS A 86 -2.85 11.48 -11.81
N ASP A 87 -1.59 11.37 -11.37
CA ASP A 87 -0.60 10.51 -12.01
C ASP A 87 -1.07 9.05 -12.05
N LEU A 88 -1.70 8.58 -10.97
CA LEU A 88 -2.25 7.23 -10.85
C LEU A 88 -3.41 7.01 -11.82
N ILE A 89 -4.36 7.95 -11.90
CA ILE A 89 -5.51 7.88 -12.83
C ILE A 89 -5.05 7.91 -14.28
N MET A 90 -4.09 8.79 -14.62
CA MET A 90 -3.54 8.87 -15.97
C MET A 90 -2.75 7.60 -16.32
N GLY A 91 -2.02 7.03 -15.37
CA GLY A 91 -1.35 5.74 -15.52
C GLY A 91 -2.34 4.61 -15.79
N THR A 92 -3.42 4.52 -15.03
CA THR A 92 -4.49 3.54 -15.24
C THR A 92 -5.17 3.73 -16.59
N ALA A 93 -5.46 4.96 -16.99
CA ALA A 93 -6.03 5.24 -18.31
C ALA A 93 -5.09 4.82 -19.45
N ALA A 94 -3.80 5.10 -19.32
CA ALA A 94 -2.78 4.69 -20.29
C ALA A 94 -2.70 3.16 -20.39
N ASP A 95 -2.72 2.44 -19.26
CA ASP A 95 -2.73 0.98 -19.23
C ASP A 95 -3.94 0.38 -19.97
N HIS A 96 -5.15 0.95 -19.79
CA HIS A 96 -6.34 0.55 -20.55
C HIS A 96 -6.15 0.75 -22.06
N ILE A 97 -5.68 1.93 -22.48
CA ILE A 97 -5.47 2.27 -23.89
C ILE A 97 -4.42 1.35 -24.53
N LEU A 98 -3.27 1.18 -23.89
CA LEU A 98 -2.18 0.35 -24.38
C LEU A 98 -2.56 -1.14 -24.46
N SER A 99 -3.42 -1.59 -23.54
CA SER A 99 -3.93 -2.97 -23.53
C SER A 99 -5.12 -3.19 -24.48
N GLY A 100 -5.56 -2.18 -25.23
CA GLY A 100 -6.75 -2.26 -26.09
C GLY A 100 -8.07 -2.44 -25.33
N ARG A 101 -8.10 -2.16 -24.03
CA ARG A 101 -9.29 -2.26 -23.19
C ARG A 101 -10.10 -0.97 -23.26
N ALA A 102 -11.42 -1.08 -23.15
CA ALA A 102 -12.27 0.10 -23.00
C ALA A 102 -11.89 0.85 -21.72
N VAL A 103 -11.70 2.16 -21.83
CA VAL A 103 -11.49 3.05 -20.67
C VAL A 103 -12.86 3.28 -20.02
N PRO A 104 -13.02 3.04 -18.70
CA PRO A 104 -14.26 3.32 -17.98
C PRO A 104 -14.76 4.75 -18.23
N GLU A 105 -16.08 4.95 -18.34
CA GLU A 105 -16.65 6.24 -18.76
C GLU A 105 -16.22 7.40 -17.86
N THR A 106 -16.24 7.17 -16.55
CA THR A 106 -15.84 8.12 -15.51
C THR A 106 -14.37 8.52 -15.68
N LEU A 107 -13.50 7.55 -15.93
CA LEU A 107 -12.08 7.75 -16.20
C LEU A 107 -11.86 8.50 -17.52
N ARG A 108 -12.59 8.11 -18.58
CA ARG A 108 -12.54 8.75 -19.89
C ARG A 108 -12.92 10.22 -19.81
N ALA A 109 -13.99 10.55 -19.10
CA ALA A 109 -14.43 11.92 -18.88
C ALA A 109 -13.36 12.76 -18.17
N TYR A 110 -12.70 12.19 -17.15
CA TYR A 110 -11.59 12.84 -16.46
C TYR A 110 -10.37 13.09 -17.38
N VAL A 111 -9.97 12.09 -18.17
CA VAL A 111 -8.84 12.19 -19.11
C VAL A 111 -9.10 13.29 -20.14
N VAL A 112 -10.27 13.29 -20.78
CA VAL A 112 -10.65 14.31 -21.77
C VAL A 112 -10.61 15.71 -21.15
N LYS A 113 -11.21 15.87 -19.96
CA LYS A 113 -11.19 17.14 -19.22
C LYS A 113 -9.77 17.62 -18.94
N THR A 114 -8.88 16.71 -18.54
CA THR A 114 -7.48 17.03 -18.22
C THR A 114 -6.66 17.37 -19.47
N MET A 115 -6.90 16.67 -20.58
CA MET A 115 -6.24 16.99 -21.86
C MET A 115 -6.63 18.38 -22.38
N LEU A 116 -7.90 18.76 -22.24
CA LEU A 116 -8.40 20.07 -22.65
C LEU A 116 -7.92 21.19 -21.72
N ARG A 117 -7.83 20.90 -20.42
CA ARG A 117 -7.40 21.87 -19.41
C ARG A 117 -6.51 21.18 -18.38
N PRO A 118 -5.19 21.15 -18.62
CA PRO A 118 -4.26 20.58 -17.68
C PRO A 118 -4.45 21.21 -16.29
N PRO A 119 -4.63 20.42 -15.23
CA PRO A 119 -4.76 20.93 -13.87
C PRO A 119 -3.50 21.72 -13.48
N ASN A 120 -3.71 22.86 -12.85
CA ASN A 120 -2.63 23.71 -12.37
C ASN A 120 -2.26 23.29 -10.94
N TYR A 121 -1.28 22.39 -10.80
CA TYR A 121 -0.84 21.92 -9.50
C TYR A 121 -0.09 23.02 -8.76
N ARG A 122 -0.64 23.48 -7.63
CA ARG A 122 0.16 24.25 -6.67
C ARG A 122 1.16 23.31 -6.03
N LYS A 123 2.46 23.68 -6.03
CA LYS A 123 3.50 22.98 -5.24
C LYS A 123 3.13 23.05 -3.76
N LEU A 124 2.50 22.01 -3.22
CA LEU A 124 2.15 21.88 -1.81
C LEU A 124 3.38 21.43 -1.01
N GLY A 125 4.24 22.35 -0.56
CA GLY A 125 5.29 22.12 0.46
C GLY A 125 6.06 20.78 0.37
N ARG A 126 6.48 20.20 1.51
CA ARG A 126 6.87 18.78 1.56
C ARG A 126 5.65 17.97 1.16
N ASN A 127 5.73 17.37 -0.02
CA ASN A 127 4.59 16.74 -0.67
C ASN A 127 4.04 15.60 0.21
N ARG A 128 2.85 15.82 0.80
CA ARG A 128 2.14 14.82 1.62
C ARG A 128 1.94 13.50 0.87
N TYR A 129 1.96 13.53 -0.46
CA TYR A 129 1.74 12.39 -1.33
C TYR A 129 3.00 11.56 -1.57
N THR A 130 4.18 12.18 -1.54
CA THR A 130 5.46 11.44 -1.46
C THR A 130 5.49 10.56 -0.22
N LEU A 131 4.89 11.02 0.88
CA LEU A 131 4.71 10.22 2.08
C LEU A 131 3.60 9.17 1.92
N ALA A 132 2.55 9.45 1.16
CA ALA A 132 1.42 8.53 0.97
C ALA A 132 1.84 7.25 0.23
N GLY A 133 2.58 7.33 -0.87
CA GLY A 133 3.02 6.12 -1.60
C GLY A 133 3.97 5.26 -0.79
N ARG A 134 4.90 5.89 -0.05
CA ARG A 134 5.74 5.19 0.93
C ARG A 134 4.91 4.52 2.02
N ASP A 135 3.94 5.25 2.58
CA ASP A 135 3.09 4.75 3.66
C ASP A 135 2.22 3.55 3.18
N VAL A 136 1.73 3.59 1.94
CA VAL A 136 1.01 2.48 1.30
C VAL A 136 1.92 1.27 1.09
N THR A 137 3.12 1.47 0.54
CA THR A 137 4.11 0.40 0.33
C THR A 137 4.47 -0.30 1.65
N ILE A 138 4.74 0.48 2.70
CA ILE A 138 4.99 -0.02 4.05
C ILE A 138 3.80 -0.84 4.55
N GLY A 139 2.58 -0.31 4.40
CA GLY A 139 1.38 -1.00 4.85
C GLY A 139 1.13 -2.32 4.11
N MET A 140 1.31 -2.34 2.80
CA MET A 140 1.21 -3.56 1.99
C MET A 140 2.23 -4.61 2.41
N LEU A 141 3.49 -4.22 2.62
CA LEU A 141 4.54 -5.14 3.05
C LEU A 141 4.22 -5.77 4.41
N VAL A 142 3.67 -4.99 5.34
CA VAL A 142 3.19 -5.56 6.62
C VAL A 142 2.04 -6.54 6.37
N ALA A 143 1.09 -6.23 5.49
CA ALA A 143 -0.02 -7.14 5.18
C ALA A 143 0.47 -8.46 4.55
N ASP A 144 1.40 -8.39 3.59
CA ASP A 144 1.99 -9.55 2.93
C ASP A 144 2.77 -10.43 3.92
N LEU A 145 3.55 -9.79 4.80
CA LEU A 145 4.22 -10.46 5.91
C LEU A 145 3.24 -11.24 6.79
N CYS A 146 2.13 -10.62 7.19
CA CYS A 146 1.10 -11.29 7.98
C CYS A 146 0.48 -12.48 7.23
N ARG A 147 0.12 -12.28 5.96
CA ARG A 147 -0.54 -13.29 5.14
C ARG A 147 0.36 -14.50 4.87
N ASP A 148 1.60 -14.25 4.45
CA ASP A 148 2.48 -15.29 3.92
C ASP A 148 3.20 -16.07 5.04
N TYR A 149 3.41 -15.45 6.22
CA TYR A 149 4.14 -16.05 7.34
C TYR A 149 3.28 -16.27 8.61
N GLY A 150 2.02 -15.83 8.63
CA GLY A 150 1.12 -16.00 9.78
C GLY A 150 1.54 -15.21 11.02
N ILE A 151 2.32 -14.15 10.84
CA ILE A 151 2.82 -13.28 11.92
C ILE A 151 1.85 -12.12 12.20
N ASN A 152 1.87 -11.63 13.44
CA ASN A 152 1.04 -10.48 13.82
C ASN A 152 1.62 -9.18 13.26
N PRO A 153 0.78 -8.22 12.82
CA PRO A 153 1.26 -6.97 12.24
C PRO A 153 2.02 -6.13 13.26
N THR A 154 1.55 -6.07 14.51
CA THR A 154 2.14 -5.33 15.62
C THR A 154 2.59 -6.26 16.73
N ARG A 155 3.50 -5.77 17.60
CA ARG A 155 4.04 -6.59 18.69
C ARG A 155 2.96 -6.91 19.71
N ASN A 156 2.88 -8.19 20.11
CA ASN A 156 2.00 -8.61 21.20
C ASN A 156 2.71 -8.34 22.54
N PRO A 157 2.14 -7.53 23.46
CA PRO A 157 2.76 -7.26 24.76
C PRO A 157 2.93 -8.51 25.63
N LEU A 158 2.18 -9.59 25.36
CA LEU A 158 2.30 -10.85 26.08
C LEU A 158 3.44 -11.75 25.57
N ASN A 159 4.03 -11.43 24.43
CA ASN A 159 5.08 -12.22 23.81
C ASN A 159 6.08 -11.34 23.05
N GLU A 160 6.87 -10.58 23.79
CA GLU A 160 7.88 -9.65 23.23
C GLU A 160 9.03 -10.35 22.49
N ALA A 161 9.18 -11.66 22.70
CA ALA A 161 10.25 -12.44 22.09
C ALA A 161 10.03 -12.76 20.61
N VAL A 162 8.78 -12.67 20.12
CA VAL A 162 8.40 -12.96 18.74
C VAL A 162 8.34 -11.66 17.94
N MET A 163 8.98 -11.64 16.77
CA MET A 163 8.95 -10.47 15.92
C MET A 163 7.55 -10.22 15.32
N SER A 164 7.15 -8.95 15.28
CA SER A 164 5.96 -8.52 14.53
C SER A 164 6.30 -8.24 13.06
N GLY A 165 5.29 -8.16 12.20
CA GLY A 165 5.47 -7.66 10.82
C GLY A 165 6.11 -6.27 10.79
N CYS A 166 5.73 -5.37 11.70
CA CYS A 166 6.37 -4.06 11.86
C CYS A 166 7.84 -4.16 12.32
N SER A 167 8.17 -5.08 13.23
CA SER A 167 9.55 -5.36 13.65
C SER A 167 10.40 -5.86 12.48
N ILE A 168 9.89 -6.81 11.69
CA ILE A 168 10.61 -7.38 10.54
C ILE A 168 10.86 -6.30 9.49
N LEU A 169 9.83 -5.53 9.13
CA LEU A 169 9.98 -4.47 8.15
C LEU A 169 10.91 -3.36 8.64
N SER A 170 10.87 -3.00 9.93
CA SER A 170 11.80 -2.02 10.52
C SER A 170 13.26 -2.47 10.39
N LYS A 171 13.56 -3.75 10.69
CA LYS A 171 14.90 -4.31 10.48
C LYS A 171 15.29 -4.33 9.00
N ALA A 172 14.40 -4.78 8.13
CA ALA A 172 14.65 -4.83 6.69
C ALA A 172 14.94 -3.45 6.10
N LEU A 173 14.19 -2.42 6.53
CA LEU A 173 14.41 -1.02 6.15
C LEU A 173 15.76 -0.49 6.65
N ALA A 174 16.20 -0.90 7.84
CA ALA A 174 17.53 -0.55 8.34
C ALA A 174 18.65 -1.19 7.49
N GLU A 175 18.49 -2.45 7.10
CA GLU A 175 19.48 -3.17 6.27
C GLU A 175 19.69 -2.56 4.88
N ILE A 176 18.66 -1.96 4.29
CA ILE A 176 18.77 -1.26 2.99
C ILE A 176 19.21 0.21 3.15
N GLY A 177 19.58 0.63 4.38
CA GLY A 177 20.03 1.97 4.72
C GLY A 177 18.91 3.01 4.85
N SER A 178 17.64 2.60 4.91
CA SER A 178 16.48 3.50 5.03
C SER A 178 15.80 3.35 6.41
N PRO A 179 16.55 3.52 7.52
CA PRO A 179 16.09 3.11 8.83
C PRO A 179 14.79 3.83 9.24
N MET A 180 13.80 3.04 9.63
CA MET A 180 12.59 3.50 10.31
C MET A 180 12.43 2.71 11.60
N THR A 181 12.06 3.38 12.69
CA THR A 181 11.77 2.71 13.95
C THR A 181 10.51 1.86 13.80
N GLU A 182 10.43 0.75 14.55
CA GLU A 182 9.23 -0.09 14.59
C GLU A 182 7.96 0.74 14.86
N GLY A 183 8.00 1.65 15.83
CA GLY A 183 6.88 2.54 16.14
C GLY A 183 6.49 3.49 15.01
N ALA A 184 7.42 3.85 14.10
CA ALA A 184 7.09 4.63 12.91
C ALA A 184 6.37 3.77 11.86
N VAL A 185 6.83 2.54 11.65
CA VAL A 185 6.18 1.55 10.78
C VAL A 185 4.77 1.22 11.29
N GLU A 186 4.63 1.01 12.60
CA GLU A 186 3.34 0.74 13.24
C GLU A 186 2.35 1.91 13.08
N LYS A 187 2.81 3.16 13.20
CA LYS A 187 1.96 4.35 12.95
C LYS A 187 1.42 4.38 11.52
N VAL A 188 2.23 4.00 10.55
CA VAL A 188 1.83 3.91 9.14
C VAL A 188 0.78 2.81 8.97
N TRP A 189 1.05 1.62 9.50
CA TRP A 189 0.10 0.50 9.48
C TRP A 189 -1.25 0.88 10.09
N ASN A 190 -1.25 1.43 11.31
CA ASN A 190 -2.47 1.83 12.01
C ASN A 190 -3.27 2.89 11.25
N ARG A 191 -2.60 3.84 10.60
CA ARG A 191 -3.25 4.83 9.73
C ARG A 191 -3.93 4.16 8.55
N MET A 192 -3.26 3.20 7.90
CA MET A 192 -3.82 2.46 6.77
C MET A 192 -5.03 1.62 7.19
N VAL A 193 -4.94 0.88 8.30
CA VAL A 193 -6.06 0.11 8.86
C VAL A 193 -7.26 1.00 9.18
N ARG A 194 -7.02 2.16 9.79
CA ARG A 194 -8.10 3.13 10.07
C ARG A 194 -8.78 3.59 8.78
N MET A 195 -8.00 3.98 7.77
CA MET A 195 -8.51 4.43 6.47
C MET A 195 -9.35 3.33 5.79
N MET A 196 -8.89 2.08 5.80
CA MET A 196 -9.64 0.95 5.25
C MET A 196 -10.97 0.74 5.99
N LYS A 197 -10.97 0.80 7.33
CA LYS A 197 -12.20 0.69 8.13
C LYS A 197 -13.20 1.80 7.82
N GLU A 198 -12.73 3.04 7.71
CA GLU A 198 -13.57 4.20 7.36
C GLU A 198 -14.16 4.07 5.95
N THR A 199 -13.41 3.54 4.99
CA THR A 199 -13.90 3.28 3.63
C THR A 199 -14.92 2.15 3.60
N MET A 200 -14.64 1.02 4.27
CA MET A 200 -15.59 -0.10 4.38
C MET A 200 -16.90 0.33 5.06
N ALA A 201 -16.81 1.13 6.13
CA ALA A 201 -17.98 1.64 6.84
C ALA A 201 -18.87 2.54 5.96
N ARG A 202 -18.25 3.38 5.12
CA ARG A 202 -18.98 4.21 4.15
C ARG A 202 -19.69 3.36 3.10
N ASN A 203 -18.97 2.42 2.50
CA ASN A 203 -19.56 1.52 1.48
C ASN A 203 -20.75 0.72 2.05
N LEU A 204 -20.64 0.19 3.28
CA LEU A 204 -21.74 -0.50 3.95
C LEU A 204 -22.95 0.41 4.24
N SER A 205 -22.71 1.69 4.50
CA SER A 205 -23.78 2.69 4.69
C SER A 205 -24.49 2.98 3.39
N ASP A 206 -23.74 3.17 2.31
CA ASP A 206 -24.27 3.49 0.98
C ASP A 206 -25.09 2.30 0.42
N GLU A 207 -24.60 1.06 0.61
CA GLU A 207 -25.34 -0.16 0.25
C GLU A 207 -26.66 -0.31 1.02
N ARG A 208 -26.70 0.11 2.29
CA ARG A 208 -27.93 0.07 3.10
C ARG A 208 -28.94 1.11 2.63
N ALA A 209 -28.48 2.32 2.31
CA ALA A 209 -29.32 3.39 1.76
C ALA A 209 -29.87 3.04 0.36
N ALA A 210 -29.11 2.33 -0.47
CA ALA A 210 -29.57 1.89 -1.78
C ALA A 210 -30.66 0.80 -1.74
N ARG A 211 -30.83 0.13 -0.59
CA ARG A 211 -31.84 -0.93 -0.38
C ARG A 211 -33.13 -0.46 0.29
N SER A 212 -33.18 0.78 0.79
CA SER A 212 -34.35 1.39 1.45
C SER A 212 -35.12 2.27 0.49
#